data_AF-A0A7V8SXT7-F1
#
_entry.id   AF-A0A7V8SXT7-F1
#
_cell.length_a   1.000
_cell.length_b   1.000
_cell.length_c   1.000
_cell.angle_alpha   90.00
_cell.angle_beta   90.00
_cell.angle_gamma   90.00
#
_symmetry.space_group_name_H-M   'P 1'
#
loop_
_entity.id
_entity.type
_entity.pdbx_description
1 polymer ?
#
loop_
_entity_poly.entity_id
_entity_poly.type
_entity_poly.pdbx_seq_one_letter_code
_entity_poly.pdbx_strand_id
1 'polypeptide(L)'
;MERSIFAAIFGGLLGILSLAFVAHRPEGEANLEPLAGLAPPPSPQPKPEGDWRILDPVLYENISVFPVVASYGQDTSAFLTLEEGLATGEVLIRERGSEEMVRGRDGRPVSILQTAGASVNQLVLVNRSKRPLLLLAGELVSGGKQDR
;
A
#
# COMPACT_ATOMS: atom_id res chain seq x y z
N MET A 1 30.00 7.09 6.04
CA MET A 1 30.49 6.22 7.14
C MET A 1 30.05 6.90 8.42
N GLU A 2 29.58 6.12 9.40
CA GLU A 2 29.23 6.56 10.78
C GLU A 2 27.83 7.23 10.89
N ARG A 3 26.85 6.85 11.74
CA ARG A 3 26.78 5.92 12.90
C ARG A 3 25.32 5.49 13.16
N SER A 4 25.13 4.21 13.52
CA SER A 4 23.90 3.59 14.02
C SER A 4 23.31 4.28 15.26
N ILE A 5 21.98 4.45 15.31
CA ILE A 5 21.23 4.89 16.50
C ILE A 5 20.20 3.81 16.93
N PHE A 6 20.50 2.53 16.73
CA PHE A 6 19.65 1.43 17.20
C PHE A 6 20.34 0.66 18.33
N ALA A 7 20.29 1.18 19.56
CA ALA A 7 20.61 0.41 20.77
C ALA A 7 20.14 1.14 22.05
N ALA A 8 18.92 0.82 22.49
CA ALA A 8 18.40 0.86 23.87
C ALA A 8 16.88 0.71 23.71
N ILE A 9 16.23 -0.35 24.13
CA ILE A 9 15.76 -0.52 25.51
C ILE A 9 15.46 -2.01 25.70
N PHE A 10 16.29 -2.69 26.49
CA PHE A 10 15.95 -3.95 27.14
C PHE A 10 16.23 -3.77 28.63
N GLY A 11 15.27 -4.11 29.48
CA GLY A 11 15.51 -4.35 30.91
C GLY A 11 14.61 -3.55 31.84
N GLY A 12 13.81 -4.25 32.65
CA GLY A 12 13.23 -3.66 33.86
C GLY A 12 11.87 -4.22 34.29
N LEU A 13 11.76 -5.52 34.52
CA LEU A 13 10.64 -6.13 35.23
C LEU A 13 11.08 -6.38 36.69
N LEU A 14 10.68 -5.53 37.64
CA LEU A 14 10.52 -5.86 39.08
C LEU A 14 9.97 -4.68 39.89
N GLY A 15 9.04 -4.93 40.81
CA GLY A 15 8.93 -4.16 42.06
C GLY A 15 7.55 -3.59 42.39
N ILE A 16 6.76 -4.36 43.13
CA ILE A 16 5.50 -3.97 43.78
C ILE A 16 5.82 -3.10 45.01
N LEU A 17 5.09 -1.99 45.19
CA LEU A 17 4.84 -1.44 46.53
C LEU A 17 3.44 -0.81 46.60
N SER A 18 2.47 -1.56 47.11
CA SER A 18 1.17 -1.03 47.52
C SER A 18 1.31 -0.31 48.85
N LEU A 19 1.30 1.02 48.86
CA LEU A 19 1.19 1.80 50.08
C LEU A 19 -0.30 2.08 50.34
N ALA A 20 -0.91 1.24 51.17
CA ALA A 20 -2.26 1.45 51.68
C ALA A 20 -2.23 2.56 52.74
N PHE A 21 -2.73 3.75 52.40
CA PHE A 21 -2.93 4.84 53.36
C PHE A 21 -4.37 4.75 53.88
N VAL A 22 -4.57 4.22 55.08
CA VAL A 22 -5.87 4.27 55.77
C VAL A 22 -6.02 5.66 56.39
N ALA A 23 -6.70 6.56 55.68
CA ALA A 23 -7.17 7.82 56.25
C ALA A 23 -8.52 7.57 56.95
N HIS A 24 -8.52 7.65 58.28
CA HIS A 24 -9.74 7.80 59.07
C HIS A 24 -10.44 9.11 58.66
N ARG A 25 -11.65 9.03 58.08
CA ARG A 25 -12.48 10.18 57.73
C ARG A 25 -13.63 10.29 58.75
N PRO A 26 -13.76 11.39 59.50
CA PRO A 26 -14.93 11.59 60.35
C PRO A 26 -16.15 11.87 59.48
N GLU A 27 -17.28 11.31 59.90
CA GLU A 27 -18.58 11.48 59.26
C GLU A 27 -19.03 12.95 59.32
N GLY A 28 -19.58 13.43 58.21
CA GLY A 28 -20.29 14.71 58.16
C GLY A 28 -19.59 15.76 57.31
N GLU A 29 -19.64 15.62 55.98
CA GLU A 29 -19.70 16.77 55.08
C GLU A 29 -20.23 16.33 53.71
N ALA A 30 -21.23 17.04 53.23
CA ALA A 30 -22.01 16.72 52.04
C ALA A 30 -21.13 16.60 50.79
N ASN A 31 -21.29 15.50 50.05
CA ASN A 31 -20.63 15.24 48.79
C ASN A 31 -21.04 16.29 47.73
N LEU A 32 -20.20 17.29 47.52
CA LEU A 32 -20.14 18.04 46.26
C LEU A 32 -18.95 17.48 45.46
N GLU A 33 -19.23 16.47 44.65
CA GLU A 33 -18.29 15.95 43.65
C GLU A 33 -17.88 17.08 42.68
N PRO A 34 -16.58 17.36 42.48
CA PRO A 34 -16.15 18.23 41.41
C PRO A 34 -16.38 17.51 40.07
N LEU A 35 -17.16 18.11 39.16
CA LEU A 35 -17.25 17.70 37.75
C LEU A 35 -15.88 17.91 37.06
N ALA A 36 -14.92 17.03 37.33
CA ALA A 36 -13.63 16.98 36.68
C ALA A 36 -13.60 15.81 35.71
N GLY A 37 -13.55 16.13 34.40
CA GLY A 37 -12.95 15.24 33.41
C GLY A 37 -13.87 14.24 32.72
N LEU A 38 -14.93 14.72 32.05
CA LEU A 38 -15.43 14.02 30.86
C LEU A 38 -14.41 14.26 29.73
N ALA A 39 -13.29 13.54 29.77
CA ALA A 39 -12.51 13.35 28.55
C ALA A 39 -13.46 12.75 27.50
N PRO A 40 -13.52 13.29 26.27
CA PRO A 40 -14.31 12.68 25.22
C PRO A 40 -13.90 11.20 25.12
N PRO A 41 -14.86 10.28 24.93
CA PRO A 41 -14.52 8.88 24.78
C PRO A 41 -13.46 8.75 23.69
N PRO A 42 -12.42 7.90 23.87
CA PRO A 42 -11.45 7.66 22.83
C PRO A 42 -12.21 7.33 21.54
N SER A 43 -11.88 8.02 20.46
CA SER A 43 -12.48 7.75 19.15
C SER A 43 -12.44 6.24 18.91
N PRO A 44 -13.55 5.62 18.45
CA PRO A 44 -13.59 4.17 18.25
C PRO A 44 -12.41 3.80 17.36
N GLN A 45 -11.46 3.05 17.92
CA GLN A 45 -10.38 2.53 17.12
C GLN A 45 -11.00 1.57 16.09
N PRO A 46 -10.63 1.69 14.81
CA PRO A 46 -11.15 0.79 13.79
C PRO A 46 -10.89 -0.64 14.24
N LYS A 47 -11.96 -1.43 14.29
CA LYS A 47 -11.90 -2.86 14.58
C LYS A 47 -10.93 -3.49 13.57
N PRO A 48 -9.90 -4.25 13.98
CA PRO A 48 -8.99 -4.86 13.04
C PRO A 48 -9.73 -5.92 12.23
N GLU A 49 -10.08 -5.60 10.99
CA GLU A 49 -10.52 -6.56 9.98
C GLU A 49 -9.27 -7.22 9.37
N GLY A 50 -8.61 -8.08 10.16
CA GLY A 50 -7.34 -8.75 9.81
C GLY A 50 -6.12 -8.18 10.55
N ASP A 51 -4.97 -8.83 10.43
CA ASP A 51 -3.72 -8.41 11.12
C ASP A 51 -3.01 -7.23 10.44
N TRP A 52 -3.79 -6.32 9.84
CA TRP A 52 -3.32 -5.07 9.29
C TRP A 52 -4.07 -3.90 9.92
N ARG A 53 -3.40 -2.75 10.06
CA ARG A 53 -3.97 -1.52 10.63
C ARG A 53 -3.49 -0.30 9.86
N ILE A 54 -4.33 0.72 9.86
CA ILE A 54 -4.01 2.04 9.33
C ILE A 54 -3.41 2.88 10.47
N LEU A 55 -2.30 3.56 10.21
CA LEU A 55 -1.67 4.50 11.15
C LEU A 55 -2.14 5.93 10.90
N ASP A 56 -1.75 6.83 11.81
CA ASP A 56 -1.96 8.27 11.65
C ASP A 56 -1.32 8.77 10.34
N PRO A 57 -1.95 9.76 9.68
CA PRO A 57 -1.48 10.25 8.40
C PRO A 57 -0.13 10.96 8.52
N VAL A 58 0.74 10.70 7.55
CA VAL A 58 1.93 11.49 7.28
C VAL A 58 1.54 12.61 6.32
N LEU A 59 1.62 13.86 6.80
CA LEU A 59 1.25 15.05 6.04
C LEU A 59 2.48 15.66 5.38
N TYR A 60 2.38 15.97 4.09
CA TYR A 60 3.36 16.76 3.36
C TYR A 60 2.64 17.67 2.36
N GLU A 61 2.76 18.98 2.54
CA GLU A 61 2.05 19.99 1.73
C GLU A 61 0.54 19.70 1.61
N ASN A 62 0.05 19.41 0.40
CA ASN A 62 -1.33 19.06 0.08
C ASN A 62 -1.57 17.54 -0.04
N ILE A 63 -0.63 16.72 0.43
CA ILE A 63 -0.69 15.26 0.37
C ILE A 63 -0.77 14.70 1.78
N SER A 64 -1.70 13.76 1.99
CA SER A 64 -1.81 12.96 3.21
C SER A 64 -1.61 11.50 2.85
N VAL A 65 -0.60 10.87 3.44
CA VAL A 65 -0.31 9.43 3.26
C VAL A 65 -0.77 8.70 4.51
N PHE A 66 -1.64 7.70 4.35
CA PHE A 66 -2.12 6.85 5.44
C PHE A 66 -1.38 5.52 5.41
N PRO A 67 -0.38 5.28 6.27
CA PRO A 67 0.39 4.05 6.22
C PRO A 67 -0.48 2.86 6.61
N VAL A 68 -0.45 1.82 5.80
CA VAL A 68 -1.04 0.52 6.13
C VAL A 68 0.08 -0.41 6.57
N VAL A 69 0.01 -0.90 7.80
CA VAL A 69 1.03 -1.80 8.37
C VAL A 69 0.41 -3.14 8.74
N ALA A 70 1.18 -4.20 8.57
CA ALA A 70 0.83 -5.55 8.98
C ALA A 70 1.98 -6.16 9.79
N SER A 71 1.67 -7.10 10.68
CA SER A 71 2.68 -7.81 11.49
C SER A 71 3.42 -8.90 10.70
N TYR A 72 3.02 -9.14 9.44
CA TYR A 72 3.61 -10.12 8.53
C TYR A 72 3.87 -9.50 7.15
N GLY A 73 4.84 -10.05 6.42
CA GLY A 73 5.11 -9.74 5.02
C GLY A 73 4.97 -10.98 4.16
N GLN A 74 4.67 -10.78 2.87
CA GLN A 74 4.73 -11.84 1.87
C GLN A 74 5.99 -11.64 1.02
N ASP A 75 6.66 -12.74 0.68
CA ASP A 75 7.78 -12.69 -0.26
C ASP A 75 7.25 -12.47 -1.68
N THR A 76 7.48 -11.28 -2.21
CA THR A 76 7.09 -10.88 -3.57
C THR A 76 8.26 -10.92 -4.56
N SER A 77 9.45 -11.39 -4.14
CA SER A 77 10.66 -11.41 -4.97
C SER A 77 10.54 -12.27 -6.23
N ALA A 78 9.62 -13.24 -6.21
CA ALA A 78 9.30 -14.09 -7.35
C ALA A 78 8.64 -13.35 -8.52
N PHE A 79 8.05 -12.17 -8.27
CA PHE A 79 7.37 -11.38 -9.29
C PHE A 79 8.28 -10.28 -9.86
N LEU A 80 8.03 -9.92 -11.12
CA LEU A 80 8.56 -8.72 -11.75
C LEU A 80 7.54 -7.59 -11.56
N THR A 81 7.97 -6.43 -11.08
CA THR A 81 7.09 -5.25 -11.02
C THR A 81 6.96 -4.58 -12.39
N LEU A 82 5.88 -3.85 -12.62
CA LEU A 82 5.69 -3.11 -13.87
C LEU A 82 6.82 -2.10 -14.12
N GLU A 83 7.20 -1.32 -13.10
CA GLU A 83 8.29 -0.35 -13.20
C GLU A 83 9.62 -1.02 -13.56
N GLU A 84 9.99 -2.09 -12.84
CA GLU A 84 11.22 -2.85 -13.10
C GLU A 84 11.22 -3.45 -14.52
N GLY A 85 10.10 -4.02 -14.94
CA GLY A 85 9.96 -4.62 -16.27
C GLY A 85 10.08 -3.59 -17.39
N LEU A 86 9.53 -2.39 -17.21
CA LEU A 86 9.66 -1.30 -18.18
C LEU A 86 11.08 -0.74 -18.20
N ALA A 87 11.70 -0.56 -17.03
CA ALA A 87 13.06 -0.03 -16.90
C ALA A 87 14.11 -0.96 -17.53
N THR A 88 13.91 -2.27 -17.41
CA THR A 88 14.80 -3.30 -17.99
C THR A 88 14.46 -3.64 -19.45
N GLY A 89 13.30 -3.21 -19.95
CA GLY A 89 12.79 -3.57 -21.27
C GLY A 89 12.25 -5.01 -21.36
N GLU A 90 12.15 -5.73 -20.23
CA GLU A 90 11.53 -7.04 -20.16
C GLU A 90 10.00 -6.98 -20.33
N VAL A 91 9.37 -5.84 -20.03
CA VAL A 91 7.96 -5.57 -20.28
C VAL A 91 7.83 -4.52 -21.37
N LEU A 92 6.98 -4.78 -22.35
CA LEU A 92 6.70 -3.86 -23.45
C LEU A 92 5.21 -3.46 -23.46
N ILE A 93 4.96 -2.19 -23.73
CA ILE A 93 3.62 -1.65 -23.98
C ILE A 93 3.42 -1.58 -25.48
N ARG A 94 2.35 -2.18 -25.99
CA ARG A 94 1.98 -2.17 -27.42
C ARG A 94 0.50 -1.86 -27.59
N GLU A 95 0.13 -1.29 -28.72
CA GLU A 95 -1.28 -1.21 -29.09
C GLU A 95 -1.74 -2.50 -29.77
N ARG A 96 -2.95 -2.95 -29.43
CA ARG A 96 -3.57 -4.11 -30.07
C ARG A 96 -3.79 -3.79 -31.55
N GLY A 97 -3.17 -4.56 -32.43
CA GLY A 97 -3.24 -4.34 -33.88
C GLY A 97 -2.13 -3.44 -34.45
N SER A 98 -1.22 -2.93 -33.62
CA SER A 98 0.01 -2.24 -34.06
C SER A 98 1.11 -3.19 -34.54
N GLU A 99 0.76 -4.43 -34.90
CA GLU A 99 1.67 -5.24 -35.69
C GLU A 99 1.80 -4.57 -37.06
N GLU A 100 2.91 -3.86 -37.24
CA GLU A 100 3.52 -3.71 -38.55
C GLU A 100 3.39 -5.06 -39.25
N MET A 101 2.59 -5.11 -40.32
CA MET A 101 2.30 -6.30 -41.13
C MET A 101 3.43 -7.32 -41.01
N VAL A 102 3.21 -8.38 -40.23
CA VAL A 102 4.14 -9.52 -40.22
C VAL A 102 4.07 -10.10 -41.63
N ARG A 103 5.05 -9.74 -42.46
CA ARG A 103 5.20 -10.33 -43.79
C ARG A 103 5.49 -11.79 -43.55
N GLY A 104 4.58 -12.67 -43.99
CA GLY A 104 4.86 -14.10 -43.99
C GLY A 104 6.17 -14.37 -44.72
N ARG A 105 6.81 -15.50 -44.45
CA ARG A 105 8.04 -15.95 -45.14
C ARG A 105 7.91 -15.90 -46.67
N ASP A 106 6.68 -15.94 -47.19
CA ASP A 106 6.34 -15.91 -48.62
C ASP A 106 5.89 -14.51 -49.12
N GLY A 107 6.08 -13.45 -48.33
CA GLY A 107 5.68 -12.08 -48.67
C GLY A 107 4.16 -11.84 -48.70
N ARG A 108 3.35 -12.82 -48.30
CA ARG A 108 1.89 -12.71 -48.25
C ARG A 108 1.45 -12.08 -46.93
N PRO A 109 0.58 -11.05 -46.94
CA PRO A 109 0.03 -10.48 -45.73
C PRO A 109 -0.87 -11.51 -45.04
N VAL A 110 -0.55 -11.83 -43.78
CA VAL A 110 -1.47 -12.60 -42.92
C VAL A 110 -2.45 -11.62 -42.32
N SER A 111 -3.71 -11.65 -42.78
CA SER A 111 -4.78 -10.87 -42.19
C SER A 111 -5.21 -11.54 -40.89
N ILE A 112 -4.82 -10.96 -39.75
CA ILE A 112 -5.42 -11.31 -38.47
C ILE A 112 -6.82 -10.68 -38.50
N LEU A 113 -7.86 -11.50 -38.35
CA LEU A 113 -9.25 -11.08 -38.43
C LEU A 113 -9.51 -9.90 -37.48
N GLN A 114 -9.53 -8.68 -38.01
CA GLN A 114 -9.86 -7.48 -37.26
C GLN A 114 -11.37 -7.53 -37.00
N THR A 115 -11.78 -7.67 -35.74
CA THR A 115 -13.18 -7.50 -35.35
C THR A 115 -13.60 -6.07 -35.67
N ALA A 116 -14.30 -5.90 -36.79
CA ALA A 116 -14.73 -4.61 -37.31
C ALA A 116 -15.87 -4.04 -36.47
N GLY A 117 -15.52 -3.19 -35.51
CA GLY A 117 -16.42 -2.33 -34.76
C GLY A 117 -15.67 -1.07 -34.31
N ALA A 118 -16.39 0.00 -33.97
CA ALA A 118 -15.80 1.19 -33.38
C ALA A 118 -15.15 0.79 -32.04
N SER A 119 -13.84 0.65 -32.02
CA SER A 119 -13.07 0.30 -30.84
C SER A 119 -12.03 1.38 -30.59
N VAL A 120 -11.85 1.73 -29.33
CA VAL A 120 -10.74 2.58 -28.89
C VAL A 120 -9.44 1.78 -28.93
N ASN A 121 -8.32 2.45 -29.16
CA ASN A 121 -7.00 1.81 -29.12
C ASN A 121 -6.81 1.11 -27.78
N GLN A 122 -6.52 -0.19 -27.81
CA GLN A 122 -6.31 -1.01 -26.61
C GLN A 122 -4.81 -1.17 -26.38
N LEU A 123 -4.34 -0.93 -25.15
CA LEU A 123 -2.98 -1.22 -24.76
C LEU A 123 -2.83 -2.66 -24.27
N VAL A 124 -1.71 -3.26 -24.65
CA VAL A 124 -1.33 -4.63 -24.32
C VAL A 124 0.05 -4.59 -23.70
N LEU A 125 0.19 -5.24 -22.54
CA LEU A 125 1.47 -5.48 -21.88
C LEU A 125 2.01 -6.84 -22.30
N VAL A 126 3.25 -6.87 -22.79
CA VAL A 126 3.95 -8.10 -23.16
C VAL A 126 5.11 -8.30 -22.20
N ASN A 127 4.97 -9.26 -21.29
CA ASN A 127 6.05 -9.69 -20.41
C ASN A 127 6.93 -10.73 -21.14
N ARG A 128 8.21 -10.39 -21.35
CA ARG A 128 9.25 -11.24 -21.95
C ARG A 128 10.21 -11.84 -20.92
N SER A 129 10.04 -11.51 -19.64
CA SER A 129 10.86 -12.07 -18.56
C SER A 129 10.49 -13.52 -18.24
N LYS A 130 11.31 -14.13 -17.37
CA LYS A 130 11.02 -15.45 -16.80
C LYS A 130 10.14 -15.37 -15.55
N ARG A 131 9.91 -14.16 -15.00
CA ARG A 131 9.11 -13.95 -13.78
C ARG A 131 7.69 -13.53 -14.16
N PRO A 132 6.66 -13.96 -13.41
CA PRO A 132 5.32 -13.42 -13.57
C PRO A 132 5.31 -11.91 -13.32
N LEU A 133 4.56 -11.16 -14.13
CA LEU A 133 4.38 -9.71 -13.97
C LEU A 133 3.31 -9.45 -12.90
N LEU A 134 3.66 -8.72 -11.85
CA LEU A 134 2.72 -8.22 -10.86
C LEU A 134 2.14 -6.89 -11.35
N LEU A 135 0.80 -6.84 -11.43
CA LEU A 135 0.06 -5.62 -11.73
C LEU A 135 -0.76 -5.23 -10.52
N LEU A 136 -0.55 -4.01 -10.05
CA LEU A 136 -1.27 -3.45 -8.92
C LEU A 136 -2.32 -2.46 -9.39
N ALA A 137 -3.44 -2.39 -8.67
CA ALA A 137 -4.43 -1.36 -8.91
C ALA A 137 -3.80 0.02 -8.67
N GLY A 138 -4.09 0.98 -9.55
CA GLY A 138 -3.53 2.33 -9.48
C GLY A 138 -2.20 2.52 -10.20
N GLU A 139 -1.60 1.47 -10.75
CA GLU A 139 -0.45 1.64 -11.64
C GLU A 139 -0.85 2.38 -12.93
N LEU A 140 -0.09 3.41 -13.28
CA LEU A 140 -0.31 4.21 -14.49
C LEU A 140 0.51 3.63 -15.65
N VAL A 141 -0.17 3.25 -16.72
CA VAL A 141 0.45 2.83 -17.98
C VAL A 141 0.23 3.91 -19.04
N SER A 142 1.30 4.36 -19.68
CA SER A 142 1.25 5.35 -20.76
C SER A 142 2.01 4.82 -21.98
N GLY A 143 1.58 5.23 -23.19
CA GLY A 143 2.18 4.75 -24.45
C GLY A 143 1.18 4.46 -25.57
N GLY A 144 -0.13 4.58 -25.30
CA GLY A 144 -1.16 4.56 -26.34
C GLY A 144 -1.21 5.89 -27.09
N LYS A 145 -1.15 5.83 -28.41
CA LYS A 145 -1.35 6.95 -29.31
C LYS A 145 -2.85 7.13 -29.52
N GLN A 146 -3.49 7.94 -28.67
CA GLN A 146 -4.83 8.45 -28.95
C GLN A 146 -4.72 9.57 -29.99
N ASP A 147 -4.50 9.21 -31.27
CA ASP A 147 -4.71 10.17 -32.35
C ASP A 147 -6.23 10.49 -32.38
N ARG A 148 -6.58 11.75 -32.15
CA ARG A 148 -7.90 12.31 -32.41
C ARG A 148 -7.84 13.24 -33.60
#